data_AF-A0A2V8P9H7-F1
#
_entry.id   AF-A0A2V8P9H7-F1
#
_cell.length_a   1.000
_cell.length_b   1.000
_cell.length_c   1.000
_cell.angle_alpha   90.00
_cell.angle_beta   90.00
_cell.angle_gamma   90.00
#
_symmetry.space_group_name_H-M   'P 1'
#
loop_
_entity.id
_entity.type
_entity.pdbx_description
1 polymer ?
#
loop_
_entity_poly.entity_id
_entity_poly.type
_entity_poly.pdbx_seq_one_letter_code
_entity_poly.pdbx_strand_id
1 'polypeptide(L)'
;MTHALLFSICPPFCSALIRVNPPPISSAATIAKSLVGNYREEHLFALGQAVSLYETYQAKIAECEAAIGRYLGSQPNRTDQEPPPEDKSVRNRDRLRGGVDVRSQLYKMTGADLFSLPGLATDTLLTLAGEVGFDMTPWRSEKDFTSWLALCPGTRIQPIQGRL
;
A
#
# COMPACT_ATOMS: atom_id res chain seq x y z
N MET A 1 6.01 -13.05 7.33
CA MET A 1 5.23 -14.28 7.02
C MET A 1 3.77 -14.09 7.42
N THR A 2 3.08 -13.10 6.84
CA THR A 2 1.78 -12.64 7.37
C THR A 2 0.78 -12.30 6.25
N HIS A 3 0.96 -12.89 5.07
CA HIS A 3 0.08 -12.68 3.91
C HIS A 3 -0.87 -13.87 3.62
N ALA A 4 -1.04 -14.80 4.57
CA ALA A 4 -1.74 -16.06 4.31
C ALA A 4 -3.07 -16.27 5.05
N LEU A 5 -3.62 -15.29 5.77
CA LEU A 5 -4.79 -15.53 6.64
C LEU A 5 -6.11 -14.85 6.24
N LEU A 6 -6.19 -14.15 5.10
CA LEU A 6 -7.47 -13.59 4.63
C LEU A 6 -8.14 -14.38 3.49
N PHE A 7 -7.60 -15.53 3.10
CA PHE A 7 -8.23 -16.43 2.11
C PHE A 7 -9.10 -17.55 2.71
N SER A 8 -9.16 -17.69 4.04
CA SER A 8 -9.78 -18.86 4.69
C SER A 8 -11.20 -18.65 5.25
N ILE A 9 -11.93 -17.61 4.81
CA ILE A 9 -13.35 -17.40 5.18
C ILE A 9 -14.24 -17.36 3.93
N CYS A 10 -13.85 -18.08 2.86
CA CYS A 10 -14.74 -18.30 1.72
C CYS A 10 -15.43 -19.66 1.91
N PRO A 11 -16.72 -19.72 2.30
CA PRO A 11 -17.46 -20.97 2.31
C PRO A 11 -17.53 -21.57 0.89
N PRO A 12 -17.54 -22.91 0.75
CA PRO A 12 -17.31 -23.62 -0.52
C PRO A 12 -18.45 -23.50 -1.56
N PHE A 13 -19.41 -22.58 -1.38
CA PHE A 13 -20.55 -22.39 -2.28
C PHE A 13 -20.51 -21.11 -3.13
N CYS A 14 -19.44 -20.30 -3.05
CA CYS A 14 -19.27 -19.07 -3.83
C CYS A 14 -18.78 -19.30 -5.29
N SER A 15 -19.16 -20.40 -5.92
CA SER A 15 -18.68 -20.77 -7.26
C SER A 15 -19.33 -20.00 -8.42
N ALA A 16 -20.16 -18.98 -8.16
CA ALA A 16 -20.77 -18.18 -9.22
C ALA A 16 -21.12 -16.75 -8.76
N LEU A 17 -20.20 -16.08 -8.05
CA LEU A 17 -20.41 -14.66 -7.74
C LEU A 17 -19.79 -13.77 -8.81
N ILE A 18 -20.69 -13.23 -9.62
CA ILE A 18 -20.63 -11.98 -10.38
C ILE A 18 -19.41 -11.13 -9.98
N ARG A 19 -18.32 -11.27 -10.72
CA ARG A 19 -17.23 -10.30 -10.71
C ARG A 19 -17.64 -9.13 -11.61
N VAL A 20 -18.52 -8.26 -11.13
CA VAL A 20 -18.70 -6.92 -11.72
C VAL A 20 -17.53 -6.10 -11.23
N ASN A 21 -16.38 -6.29 -11.87
CA ASN A 21 -15.34 -5.26 -11.90
C ASN A 21 -15.35 -4.76 -13.35
N PRO A 22 -16.31 -3.87 -13.70
CA PRO A 22 -16.43 -3.42 -15.07
C PRO A 22 -15.18 -2.59 -15.39
N PRO A 23 -14.57 -2.75 -16.57
CA PRO A 23 -13.57 -1.80 -17.02
C PRO A 23 -14.16 -0.38 -16.99
N PRO A 24 -13.35 0.68 -16.92
CA PRO A 24 -13.79 2.08 -16.79
C PRO A 24 -14.59 2.64 -18.00
N ILE A 25 -15.17 1.77 -18.83
CA ILE A 25 -15.66 2.05 -20.18
C ILE A 25 -17.17 1.76 -20.30
N SER A 26 -17.82 1.15 -19.31
CA SER A 26 -19.27 0.88 -19.38
C SER A 26 -20.09 1.96 -18.68
N SER A 27 -21.13 2.45 -19.38
CA SER A 27 -22.08 3.40 -18.80
C SER A 27 -22.85 2.77 -17.64
N ALA A 28 -23.27 3.56 -16.65
CA ALA A 28 -24.08 3.08 -15.54
C ALA A 28 -25.34 2.32 -16.00
N ALA A 29 -25.93 2.73 -17.13
CA ALA A 29 -27.06 2.05 -17.75
C ALA A 29 -26.70 0.65 -18.27
N THR A 30 -25.50 0.46 -18.82
CA THR A 30 -24.99 -0.84 -19.26
C THR A 30 -24.77 -1.77 -18.07
N ILE A 31 -24.22 -1.25 -16.97
CA ILE A 31 -24.02 -1.99 -15.73
C ILE A 31 -25.38 -2.43 -15.16
N ALA A 32 -26.35 -1.52 -15.06
CA ALA A 32 -27.69 -1.82 -14.56
C ALA A 32 -28.38 -2.93 -15.39
N LYS A 33 -28.26 -2.89 -16.73
CA LYS A 33 -28.80 -3.96 -17.59
C LYS A 33 -28.15 -5.32 -17.36
N SER A 34 -26.86 -5.36 -17.02
CA SER A 34 -26.15 -6.62 -16.69
C SER A 34 -26.53 -7.20 -15.33
N LEU A 35 -27.14 -6.38 -14.45
CA LEU A 35 -27.62 -6.77 -13.13
C LEU A 35 -29.10 -7.22 -13.15
N VAL A 36 -29.67 -7.48 -14.33
CA VAL A 36 -31.01 -8.07 -14.45
C VAL A 36 -30.86 -9.58 -14.57
N GLY A 37 -31.36 -10.32 -13.58
CA GLY A 37 -31.26 -11.78 -13.53
C GLY A 37 -32.18 -12.39 -12.48
N ASN A 38 -32.16 -13.72 -12.38
CA ASN A 38 -32.89 -14.42 -11.34
C ASN A 38 -32.05 -14.48 -10.06
N TYR A 39 -32.52 -13.82 -8.99
CA TYR A 39 -31.80 -13.73 -7.71
C TYR A 39 -32.51 -14.54 -6.64
N ARG A 40 -31.76 -15.43 -5.99
CA ARG A 40 -32.22 -16.17 -4.80
C ARG A 40 -31.95 -15.34 -3.55
N GLU A 41 -32.87 -15.38 -2.58
CA GLU A 41 -32.81 -14.54 -1.38
C GLU A 41 -31.57 -14.81 -0.52
N GLU A 42 -31.15 -16.07 -0.40
CA GLU A 42 -29.95 -16.48 0.34
C GLU A 42 -28.67 -15.87 -0.24
N HIS A 43 -28.59 -15.71 -1.56
CA HIS A 43 -27.45 -15.10 -2.23
C HIS A 43 -27.46 -13.58 -2.08
N LEU A 44 -28.65 -12.96 -2.12
CA LEU A 44 -28.79 -11.53 -1.86
C LEU A 44 -28.44 -11.19 -0.40
N PHE A 45 -28.83 -12.03 0.55
CA PHE A 45 -28.44 -11.88 1.95
C PHE A 45 -26.92 -11.96 2.13
N ALA A 46 -26.28 -13.00 1.58
CA ALA A 46 -24.83 -13.17 1.65
C ALA A 46 -24.08 -12.01 0.96
N LEU A 47 -24.57 -11.57 -0.21
CA LEU A 47 -24.01 -10.42 -0.91
C LEU A 47 -24.14 -9.13 -0.09
N GLY A 48 -25.30 -8.90 0.55
CA GLY A 48 -25.50 -7.74 1.43
C GLY A 48 -24.52 -7.71 2.60
N GLN A 49 -24.26 -8.86 3.23
CA GLN A 49 -23.21 -8.98 4.25
C GLN A 49 -21.82 -8.68 3.70
N ALA A 50 -21.48 -9.21 2.52
CA ALA A 50 -20.18 -8.98 1.89
C ALA A 50 -19.96 -7.50 1.52
N VAL A 51 -20.98 -6.81 0.99
CA VAL A 51 -20.91 -5.38 0.66
C VAL A 51 -20.74 -4.53 1.93
N SER A 52 -21.52 -4.81 2.97
CA SER A 52 -21.41 -4.11 4.27
C SER A 52 -20.00 -4.24 4.86
N LEU A 53 -19.41 -5.44 4.83
CA LEU A 53 -18.03 -5.66 5.26
C LEU A 53 -17.02 -4.93 4.37
N TYR A 54 -17.23 -4.94 3.05
CA TYR A 54 -16.38 -4.19 2.13
C TYR A 54 -16.37 -2.70 2.44
N GLU A 55 -17.53 -2.07 2.59
CA GLU A 55 -17.65 -0.65 2.94
C GLU A 55 -16.97 -0.34 4.28
N THR A 56 -17.17 -1.20 5.27
CA THR A 56 -16.53 -1.10 6.58
C THR A 56 -15.00 -1.13 6.44
N TYR A 57 -14.44 -2.07 5.67
CA TYR A 57 -13.00 -2.14 5.43
C TYR A 57 -12.48 -0.93 4.67
N GLN A 58 -13.20 -0.42 3.68
CA GLN A 58 -12.80 0.80 2.97
C GLN A 58 -12.73 2.01 3.91
N ALA A 59 -13.69 2.14 4.83
CA ALA A 59 -13.66 3.20 5.84
C ALA A 59 -12.44 3.06 6.77
N LYS A 60 -12.14 1.85 7.24
CA LYS A 60 -10.97 1.59 8.09
C LYS A 60 -9.63 1.81 7.38
N ILE A 61 -9.53 1.44 6.11
CA ILE A 61 -8.35 1.75 5.29
C ILE A 61 -8.17 3.26 5.19
N ALA A 62 -9.24 4.02 4.92
CA ALA A 62 -9.16 5.48 4.85
C ALA A 62 -8.74 6.14 6.18
N GLU A 63 -9.22 5.62 7.32
CA GLU A 63 -8.77 6.07 8.65
C GLU A 63 -7.25 5.84 8.84
N CYS A 64 -6.74 4.67 8.42
CA CYS A 64 -5.31 4.35 8.45
C CYS A 64 -4.49 5.25 7.53
N GLU A 65 -4.92 5.45 6.29
CA GLU A 65 -4.22 6.32 5.34
C GLU A 65 -4.15 7.78 5.85
N ALA A 66 -5.22 8.27 6.47
CA ALA A 66 -5.21 9.59 7.12
C ALA A 66 -4.25 9.65 8.31
N ALA A 67 -4.15 8.58 9.10
CA ALA A 67 -3.18 8.49 10.19
C ALA A 67 -1.74 8.46 9.69
N ILE A 68 -1.46 7.73 8.61
CA ILE A 68 -0.17 7.71 7.93
C ILE A 68 0.18 9.11 7.44
N GLY A 69 -0.73 9.81 6.76
CA GLY A 69 -0.49 11.18 6.29
C GLY A 69 -0.14 12.15 7.42
N ARG A 70 -0.81 12.05 8.57
CA ARG A 70 -0.47 12.84 9.78
C ARG A 70 0.90 12.46 10.35
N TYR A 71 1.20 11.17 10.43
CA TYR A 71 2.50 10.70 10.92
C TYR A 71 3.64 11.19 10.04
N LEU A 72 3.51 11.02 8.72
CA LEU A 72 4.46 11.55 7.74
C LEU A 72 4.64 13.06 7.95
N GLY A 73 3.56 13.83 8.02
CA GLY A 73 3.64 15.28 8.26
C GLY A 73 4.31 15.69 9.59
N SER A 74 4.42 14.80 10.57
CA SER A 74 5.10 15.06 11.84
C SER A 74 6.60 14.75 11.83
N GLN A 75 7.08 14.03 10.82
CA GLN A 75 8.50 13.66 10.71
C GLN A 75 9.34 14.86 10.28
N PRO A 76 10.59 14.98 10.78
CA PRO A 76 11.48 16.03 10.36
C PRO A 76 11.91 15.82 8.90
N ASN A 77 11.92 16.90 8.11
CA ASN A 77 12.51 16.89 6.78
C ASN A 77 14.04 16.90 6.90
N ARG A 78 14.71 16.07 6.08
CA ARG A 78 16.16 16.12 5.86
C ARG A 78 16.54 17.08 4.75
N THR A 79 15.63 17.30 3.80
CA THR A 79 15.78 18.27 2.71
C THR A 79 14.46 18.96 2.46
N ASP A 80 14.51 20.25 2.15
CA ASP A 80 13.35 21.02 1.67
C ASP A 80 13.26 21.03 0.14
N GLN A 81 14.16 20.31 -0.53
CA GLN A 81 14.13 20.15 -1.97
C GLN A 81 12.96 19.27 -2.40
N GLU A 82 12.46 19.54 -3.61
CA GLU A 82 11.43 18.73 -4.25
C GLU A 82 12.11 17.62 -5.05
N PRO A 83 11.50 16.42 -5.16
CA PRO A 83 12.06 15.34 -5.96
C PRO A 83 12.32 15.78 -7.41
N PRO A 84 13.34 15.20 -8.07
CA PRO A 84 13.60 15.44 -9.47
C PRO A 84 12.34 15.22 -10.33
N PRO A 85 12.15 16.01 -11.40
CA PRO A 85 10.99 15.86 -12.28
C PRO A 85 10.96 14.43 -12.83
N GLU A 86 9.80 13.79 -12.71
CA GLU A 86 9.57 12.48 -13.30
C GLU A 86 9.38 12.62 -14.82
N ASP A 87 9.91 11.66 -15.57
CA ASP A 87 9.66 11.53 -17.01
C ASP A 87 8.25 10.97 -17.32
N LYS A 88 7.52 10.53 -16.28
CA LYS A 88 6.19 9.91 -16.37
C LYS A 88 5.25 10.53 -15.35
N SER A 89 3.95 10.61 -15.64
CA SER A 89 3.02 11.11 -14.63
C SER A 89 2.88 10.11 -13.48
N VAL A 90 2.99 10.59 -12.24
CA VAL A 90 2.65 9.86 -11.00
C VAL A 90 1.29 9.15 -11.19
N ARG A 91 1.24 7.83 -11.01
CA ARG A 91 -0.01 7.08 -11.20
C ARG A 91 -0.90 7.28 -9.97
N ASN A 92 -2.22 7.12 -10.13
CA ASN A 92 -3.16 7.24 -9.00
C ASN A 92 -2.89 6.23 -7.87
N ARG A 93 -2.28 5.07 -8.21
CA ARG A 93 -1.79 4.09 -7.22
C ARG A 93 -0.71 4.67 -6.30
N ASP A 94 -0.06 5.74 -6.71
CA ASP A 94 1.07 6.33 -6.00
C ASP A 94 0.65 7.47 -5.05
N ARG A 95 -0.65 7.64 -4.83
CA ARG A 95 -1.24 8.63 -3.93
C ARG A 95 -2.12 7.95 -2.89
N LEU A 96 -2.05 8.41 -1.64
CA LEU A 96 -3.03 8.04 -0.60
C LEU A 96 -4.39 8.68 -0.92
N ARG A 97 -5.49 8.10 -0.38
CA ARG A 97 -6.81 8.74 -0.45
C ARG A 97 -6.72 10.12 0.19
N GLY A 98 -7.28 11.12 -0.50
CA GLY A 98 -7.15 12.53 -0.12
C GLY A 98 -6.05 13.30 -0.84
N GLY A 99 -5.31 12.66 -1.76
CA GLY A 99 -4.39 13.37 -2.66
C GLY A 99 -3.06 13.76 -2.03
N VAL A 100 -2.69 13.12 -0.92
CA VAL A 100 -1.36 13.31 -0.30
C VAL A 100 -0.29 12.79 -1.25
N ASP A 101 0.65 13.65 -1.59
CA ASP A 101 1.80 13.30 -2.42
C ASP A 101 2.87 12.61 -1.56
N VAL A 102 2.81 11.28 -1.54
CA VAL A 102 3.74 10.46 -0.75
C VAL A 102 5.16 10.54 -1.29
N ARG A 103 5.34 10.73 -2.60
CA ARG A 103 6.66 10.83 -3.21
C ARG A 103 7.41 12.05 -2.70
N SER A 104 6.77 13.21 -2.74
CA SER A 104 7.35 14.45 -2.22
C SER A 104 7.66 14.36 -0.73
N GLN A 105 6.76 13.77 0.06
CA GLN A 105 6.99 13.61 1.50
C GLN A 105 8.17 12.67 1.80
N LEU A 106 8.20 11.49 1.18
CA LEU A 106 9.30 10.54 1.37
C LEU A 106 10.63 11.13 0.90
N TYR A 107 10.65 11.86 -0.22
CA TYR A 107 11.87 12.52 -0.69
C TYR A 107 12.41 13.55 0.32
N LYS A 108 11.53 14.36 0.90
CA LYS A 108 11.92 15.34 1.93
C LYS A 108 12.46 14.67 3.19
N MET A 109 11.90 13.52 3.57
CA MET A 109 12.29 12.77 4.77
C MET A 109 13.58 11.96 4.59
N THR A 110 13.82 11.36 3.43
CA THR A 110 14.99 10.50 3.19
C THR A 110 16.13 11.23 2.51
N GLY A 111 15.84 12.30 1.75
CA GLY A 111 16.77 12.96 0.84
C GLY A 111 17.05 12.20 -0.46
N ALA A 112 16.39 11.06 -0.67
CA ALA A 112 16.58 10.18 -1.82
C ALA A 112 15.24 9.82 -2.46
N ASP A 113 15.20 9.76 -3.80
CA ASP A 113 13.98 9.43 -4.52
C ASP A 113 13.77 7.92 -4.58
N LEU A 114 12.97 7.38 -3.66
CA LEU A 114 12.61 5.96 -3.62
C LEU A 114 11.72 5.53 -4.79
N PHE A 115 10.99 6.47 -5.40
CA PHE A 115 10.12 6.20 -6.54
C PHE A 115 10.89 6.05 -7.86
N SER A 116 12.19 6.36 -7.87
CA SER A 116 13.07 6.07 -9.00
C SER A 116 13.20 4.56 -9.27
N LEU A 117 12.88 3.71 -8.30
CA LEU A 117 12.89 2.25 -8.44
C LEU A 117 11.63 1.78 -9.18
N PRO A 118 11.76 1.28 -10.42
CA PRO A 118 10.60 0.86 -11.20
C PRO A 118 9.95 -0.38 -10.60
N GLY A 119 8.62 -0.37 -10.51
CA GLY A 119 7.83 -1.53 -10.08
C GLY A 119 7.42 -1.52 -8.61
N LEU A 120 7.97 -0.63 -7.79
CA LEU A 120 7.50 -0.43 -6.42
C LEU A 120 6.25 0.47 -6.40
N ALA A 121 5.32 0.15 -5.52
CA ALA A 121 4.12 0.94 -5.27
C ALA A 121 4.26 1.69 -3.94
N THR A 122 3.42 2.70 -3.73
CA THR A 122 3.47 3.56 -2.54
C THR A 122 3.32 2.79 -1.24
N ASP A 123 2.44 1.80 -1.18
CA ASP A 123 2.28 0.92 -0.01
C ASP A 123 3.57 0.19 0.36
N THR A 124 4.29 -0.31 -0.66
CA THR A 124 5.54 -1.05 -0.47
C THR A 124 6.65 -0.11 -0.03
N LEU A 125 6.72 1.10 -0.60
CA LEU A 125 7.69 2.12 -0.20
C LEU A 125 7.45 2.65 1.21
N LEU A 126 6.20 2.86 1.60
CA LEU A 126 5.83 3.23 2.98
C LEU A 126 6.16 2.11 3.97
N THR A 127 5.92 0.86 3.59
CA THR A 127 6.31 -0.30 4.41
C THR A 127 7.83 -0.35 4.57
N LEU A 128 8.59 -0.21 3.48
CA LEU A 128 10.05 -0.16 3.52
C LEU A 128 10.55 0.97 4.41
N ALA A 129 9.99 2.18 4.26
CA ALA A 129 10.34 3.33 5.09
C ALA A 129 9.98 3.13 6.56
N GLY A 130 8.89 2.42 6.86
CA GLY A 130 8.50 2.07 8.23
C GLY A 130 9.40 1.00 8.88
N GLU A 131 9.88 0.04 8.10
CA GLU A 131 10.75 -1.05 8.59
C GLU A 131 12.22 -0.63 8.71
N VAL A 132 12.72 0.15 7.75
CA VAL A 132 14.13 0.60 7.71
C VAL A 132 14.33 1.91 8.45
N GLY A 133 13.30 2.76 8.51
CA GLY A 133 13.39 4.15 8.93
C GLY A 133 13.77 5.10 7.79
N PHE A 134 13.69 6.39 8.06
CA PHE A 134 14.01 7.45 7.09
C PHE A 134 15.50 7.83 7.07
N ASP A 135 16.27 7.39 8.07
CA ASP A 135 17.69 7.70 8.21
C ASP A 135 18.56 6.50 7.88
N MET A 136 19.43 6.67 6.89
CA MET A 136 20.39 5.65 6.45
C MET A 136 21.78 5.83 7.07
N THR A 137 22.02 6.88 7.87
CA THR A 137 23.31 7.12 8.55
C THR A 137 23.80 6.01 9.48
N PRO A 138 22.96 5.13 10.06
CA PRO A 138 23.46 4.00 10.85
C PRO A 138 24.33 3.03 10.05
N TRP A 139 24.17 2.96 8.73
CA TRP A 139 24.95 2.08 7.87
C TRP A 139 26.00 2.87 7.09
N ARG A 140 27.28 2.52 7.29
CA ARG A 140 28.40 3.20 6.62
C ARG A 140 28.55 2.76 5.16
N SER A 141 28.18 1.51 4.86
CA SER A 141 28.24 0.95 3.52
C SER A 141 27.01 0.08 3.21
N GLU A 142 26.73 -0.11 1.92
CA GLU A 142 25.69 -1.01 1.43
C GLU A 142 25.88 -2.46 1.94
N LYS A 143 27.12 -2.87 2.23
CA LYS A 143 27.44 -4.18 2.80
C LYS A 143 26.90 -4.34 4.22
N ASP A 144 26.97 -3.27 5.01
CA ASP A 144 26.47 -3.26 6.38
C ASP A 144 24.94 -3.35 6.39
N PHE A 145 24.30 -2.65 5.47
CA PHE A 145 22.85 -2.71 5.27
C PHE A 145 22.37 -4.10 4.82
N THR A 146 23.02 -4.69 3.82
CA THR A 146 22.66 -6.04 3.32
C THR A 146 22.97 -7.15 4.32
N SER A 147 23.99 -6.98 5.16
CA SER A 147 24.23 -7.86 6.31
C SER A 147 23.13 -7.73 7.36
N TRP A 148 22.64 -6.52 7.64
CA TRP A 148 21.54 -6.31 8.59
C TRP A 148 20.23 -6.94 8.09
N LEU A 149 19.97 -6.86 6.78
CA LEU A 149 18.84 -7.56 6.13
C LEU A 149 19.03 -9.09 6.02
N ALA A 150 20.17 -9.63 6.45
CA ALA A 150 20.54 -11.05 6.33
C ALA A 150 20.49 -11.60 4.88
N LEU A 151 20.70 -10.74 3.88
CA LEU A 151 20.70 -11.13 2.46
C LEU A 151 22.03 -11.73 2.00
N CYS A 152 23.11 -11.50 2.75
CA CYS A 152 24.44 -12.04 2.45
C CYS A 152 24.70 -13.33 3.24
N PRO A 153 25.02 -14.46 2.57
CA PRO A 153 25.34 -15.70 3.28
C PRO A 153 26.67 -15.57 4.04
N GLY A 154 26.66 -15.80 5.35
CA GLY A 154 27.86 -15.96 6.17
C GLY A 154 28.20 -14.83 7.15
N THR A 155 27.32 -13.86 7.40
CA THR A 155 27.63 -12.76 8.33
C THR A 155 27.22 -13.08 9.77
N ARG A 156 28.22 -13.14 10.67
CA ARG A 156 28.01 -13.17 12.13
C ARG A 156 27.59 -11.75 12.54
N ILE A 157 26.30 -11.56 12.79
CA ILE A 157 25.68 -10.25 13.09
C ILE A 157 26.43 -9.59 14.25
N GLN A 158 27.12 -8.48 13.99
CA GLN A 158 27.56 -7.58 15.04
C GLN A 158 26.42 -6.59 15.27
N PRO A 159 25.85 -6.49 16.49
CA PRO A 159 24.74 -5.59 16.74
C PRO A 159 25.19 -4.15 16.48
N ILE A 160 24.40 -3.43 15.69
CA ILE A 160 24.57 -2.01 15.46
C ILE A 160 24.31 -1.32 16.81
N GLN A 161 25.38 -0.86 17.46
CA GLN A 161 25.31 -0.28 18.78
C GLN A 161 24.87 1.18 18.67
N GLY A 162 23.55 1.41 18.64
CA GLY A 162 22.96 2.76 18.54
C GLY A 162 21.45 2.75 18.85
N ARG A 163 21.11 3.34 20.00
CA ARG A 163 19.80 3.58 20.62
C ARG A 163 18.55 3.64 19.73
N LEU A 164 17.51 2.91 20.17
CA LEU A 164 16.13 3.40 20.24
C LEU A 164 16.02 4.53 21.28
#